data_AF-A0A531N8F5-F1
#
_entry.id   AF-A0A531N8F5-F1
#
_cell.length_a   1.000
_cell.length_b   1.000
_cell.length_c   1.000
_cell.angle_alpha   90.00
_cell.angle_beta   90.00
_cell.angle_gamma   90.00
#
_symmetry.space_group_name_H-M   'P 1'
#
loop_
_entity.id
_entity.type
_entity.pdbx_description
1 polymer ?
#
loop_
_entity_poly.entity_id
_entity_poly.type
_entity_poly.pdbx_seq_one_letter_code
_entity_poly.pdbx_strand_id
1 'polypeptide(L)'
;YTVQGLWTQARERLDVVTIIFSNRTYAILHGEMRNVGVNAIGENARRMLDLDQPALDWVSLANGMGVEAARADTCERFDALLDSALSRTGPFLIEALI
;
A
#
# COMPACT_ATOMS: atom_id res chain seq x y z
N TYR A 1 5.47 7.45 -0.42
CA TYR A 1 5.67 8.91 -0.61
C TYR A 1 5.53 9.37 -2.06
N THR A 2 5.90 8.60 -3.09
CA THR A 2 5.82 9.03 -4.51
C THR A 2 4.64 8.40 -5.28
N VAL A 3 3.42 8.56 -4.77
CA VAL A 3 2.21 7.95 -5.37
C VAL A 3 1.92 8.45 -6.79
N GLN A 4 2.35 9.67 -7.14
CA GLN A 4 2.23 10.23 -8.49
C GLN A 4 2.99 9.43 -9.56
N GLY A 5 3.93 8.55 -9.16
CA GLY A 5 4.60 7.64 -10.08
C GLY A 5 3.63 6.70 -10.81
N LEU A 6 2.47 6.39 -10.21
CA LEU A 6 1.41 5.60 -10.85
C LEU A 6 0.90 6.28 -12.13
N TRP A 7 0.79 7.61 -12.14
CA TRP A 7 0.37 8.35 -13.33
C TRP A 7 1.38 8.21 -14.46
N THR A 8 2.68 8.24 -14.16
CA THR A 8 3.73 8.01 -15.16
C THR A 8 3.67 6.57 -15.69
N GLN A 9 3.46 5.58 -14.82
CA GLN A 9 3.29 4.19 -15.24
C GLN A 9 2.11 4.05 -16.23
N ALA A 10 0.96 4.66 -15.93
CA ALA A 10 -0.21 4.66 -16.81
C ALA A 10 0.07 5.37 -18.14
N ARG A 11 0.62 6.59 -18.09
CA ARG A 11 0.84 7.43 -19.27
C ARG A 11 1.83 6.81 -20.25
N GLU A 12 2.93 6.27 -19.75
CA GLU A 12 3.99 5.68 -20.56
C GLU A 12 3.73 4.18 -20.86
N ARG A 13 2.60 3.64 -20.40
CA ARG A 13 2.21 2.22 -20.55
C ARG A 13 3.30 1.27 -20.06
N LEU A 14 3.87 1.58 -18.90
CA LEU A 14 4.93 0.77 -18.31
C LEU A 14 4.38 -0.55 -17.79
N ASP A 15 5.15 -1.61 -17.97
CA ASP A 15 4.82 -2.95 -17.50
C ASP A 15 5.31 -3.13 -16.06
N VAL A 16 4.56 -2.57 -15.10
CA VAL A 16 4.96 -2.51 -13.68
C VAL A 16 3.82 -2.98 -12.79
N VAL A 17 4.10 -4.01 -11.99
CA VAL A 17 3.22 -4.41 -10.89
C VAL A 17 3.70 -3.75 -9.60
N THR A 18 2.89 -2.84 -9.05
CA THR A 18 3.16 -2.15 -7.79
C THR A 18 2.43 -2.85 -6.65
N ILE A 19 3.15 -3.25 -5.59
CA ILE A 19 2.55 -3.91 -4.42
C ILE A 19 2.69 -2.99 -3.21
N ILE A 20 1.56 -2.65 -2.59
CA ILE A 20 1.50 -1.88 -1.35
C ILE A 20 1.14 -2.82 -0.20
N PHE A 21 2.09 -3.06 0.70
CA PHE A 21 1.83 -3.71 1.98
C PHE A 21 1.20 -2.70 2.96
N SER A 22 -0.12 -2.73 3.05
CA SER A 22 -0.94 -1.79 3.80
C SER A 22 -1.21 -2.33 5.19
N ASN A 23 -0.29 -2.11 6.13
CA ASN A 23 -0.51 -2.30 7.57
C ASN A 23 -1.11 -1.06 8.26
N ARG A 24 -1.46 -0.03 7.47
CA ARG A 24 -2.04 1.26 7.89
C ARG A 24 -1.28 1.93 9.03
N THR A 25 0.03 1.73 9.12
CA THR A 25 0.86 2.35 10.15
C THR A 25 2.26 2.61 9.64
N TYR A 26 2.97 3.54 10.24
CA TYR A 26 4.43 3.60 10.17
C TYR A 26 5.03 2.57 11.14
N ALA A 27 4.85 1.28 10.86
CA ALA A 27 5.19 0.17 11.76
C ALA A 27 6.66 0.17 12.22
N ILE A 28 7.59 0.61 11.35
CA ILE A 28 9.02 0.71 11.72
C ILE A 28 9.22 1.69 12.89
N LEU A 29 8.51 2.81 12.91
CA LEU A 29 8.62 3.82 13.96
C LEU A 29 8.04 3.31 15.29
N HIS A 30 6.97 2.51 15.24
CA HIS A 30 6.49 1.78 16.42
C HIS A 30 7.55 0.83 16.98
N GLY A 31 8.29 0.14 16.11
CA GLY A 31 9.42 -0.71 16.51
C GLY A 31 10.56 0.08 17.17
N GLU A 32 10.98 1.17 16.56
CA GLU A 32 12.04 2.04 17.10
C GLU A 32 11.67 2.64 18.46
N MET A 33 10.41 3.06 18.66
CA MET A 33 9.93 3.54 19.96
C MET A 33 10.09 2.47 21.05
N ARG A 34 9.74 1.21 20.75
CA ARG A 34 9.92 0.10 21.69
C ARG A 34 11.40 -0.16 21.98
N ASN A 35 12.25 -0.10 20.95
CA ASN A 35 13.69 -0.34 21.08
C ASN A 35 14.38 0.68 21.99
N VAL A 36 13.89 1.92 22.05
CA VAL A 36 14.41 2.97 22.95
C VAL A 36 13.71 3.00 24.33
N GLY A 37 12.91 1.98 24.65
CA GLY A 37 12.29 1.80 25.97
C GLY A 37 10.96 2.51 26.18
N VAL A 38 10.29 2.97 25.10
CA VAL A 38 8.91 3.48 25.20
C VAL A 38 7.96 2.29 25.33
N ASN A 39 7.56 1.99 26.58
CA ASN A 39 6.66 0.88 26.88
C ASN A 39 5.20 1.16 26.53
N ALA A 40 4.79 2.43 26.49
CA ALA A 40 3.45 2.85 26.13
C ALA A 40 3.52 4.02 25.15
N ILE A 41 3.08 3.77 23.91
CA ILE A 41 2.98 4.81 22.89
C ILE A 41 1.78 5.68 23.25
N GLY A 42 2.05 6.94 23.56
CA GLY A 42 1.02 7.92 23.91
C GLY A 42 0.07 8.21 22.76
N GLU A 43 -1.09 8.78 23.07
CA GLU A 43 -2.16 9.08 22.09
C GLU A 43 -1.66 9.93 20.91
N ASN A 44 -0.91 11.00 21.18
CA ASN A 44 -0.38 11.86 20.13
C ASN A 44 0.57 11.12 19.18
N ALA A 45 1.40 10.22 19.71
CA ALA A 45 2.29 9.42 18.89
C ALA A 45 1.50 8.44 18.01
N ARG A 46 0.47 7.78 18.55
CA ARG A 46 -0.43 6.95 17.74
C ARG A 46 -1.07 7.75 16.61
N ARG A 47 -1.60 8.94 16.89
CA ARG A 47 -2.19 9.81 15.86
C ARG A 47 -1.22 10.26 14.76
N MET A 48 0.09 10.24 15.03
CA MET A 48 1.12 10.56 14.04
C MET A 48 1.60 9.33 13.26
N LEU A 49 1.52 8.14 13.87
CA LEU A 49 2.08 6.91 13.34
C LEU A 49 1.04 5.99 12.69
N ASP A 50 -0.21 6.09 13.11
CA ASP A 50 -1.31 5.29 12.58
C ASP A 50 -1.98 6.05 11.42
N LEU A 51 -2.24 5.32 10.35
CA LEU A 51 -2.73 5.82 9.06
C LEU A 51 -4.10 5.21 8.76
N ASP A 52 -4.96 5.10 9.78
CA ASP A 52 -6.23 4.38 9.73
C ASP A 52 -7.47 5.27 9.92
N GLN A 53 -7.29 6.57 10.22
CA GLN A 53 -8.36 7.53 10.51
C GLN A 53 -8.25 8.84 9.69
N PRO A 54 -8.63 8.82 8.40
CA PRO A 54 -9.11 7.66 7.65
C PRO A 54 -7.96 6.83 7.05
N ALA A 55 -8.22 5.54 6.83
CA ALA A 55 -7.35 4.69 6.05
C ALA A 55 -7.32 5.15 4.59
N LEU A 56 -6.13 5.09 3.96
CA LEU A 56 -6.01 5.35 2.53
C LEU A 56 -6.68 4.25 1.73
N ASP A 57 -7.51 4.63 0.77
CA ASP A 57 -8.02 3.74 -0.25
C ASP A 57 -7.07 3.72 -1.45
N TRP A 58 -6.11 2.80 -1.42
CA TRP A 58 -5.11 2.66 -2.46
C TRP A 58 -5.69 2.26 -3.82
N VAL A 59 -6.79 1.51 -3.83
CA VAL A 59 -7.48 1.12 -5.06
C VAL A 59 -8.06 2.37 -5.74
N SER A 60 -8.77 3.21 -4.98
CA SER A 60 -9.30 4.47 -5.50
C SER A 60 -8.20 5.43 -5.95
N LEU A 61 -7.10 5.54 -5.21
CA LEU A 61 -5.95 6.37 -5.58
C LEU A 61 -5.29 5.91 -6.89
N ALA A 62 -5.07 4.61 -7.04
CA ALA A 62 -4.48 4.05 -8.26
C ALA A 62 -5.38 4.27 -9.48
N ASN A 63 -6.68 4.00 -9.33
CA ASN A 63 -7.67 4.24 -10.39
C ASN A 63 -7.70 5.72 -10.80
N GLY A 64 -7.63 6.65 -9.84
CA GLY A 64 -7.53 8.09 -10.11
C GLY A 64 -6.27 8.50 -10.88
N MET A 65 -5.21 7.68 -10.85
CA MET A 65 -3.96 7.88 -11.61
C MET A 65 -3.94 7.11 -12.94
N GLY A 66 -4.99 6.35 -13.27
CA GLY A 66 -5.08 5.55 -14.49
C GLY A 66 -4.41 4.17 -14.40
N VAL A 67 -4.10 3.69 -13.18
CA VAL A 67 -3.58 2.33 -12.94
C VAL A 67 -4.71 1.48 -12.37
N GLU A 68 -5.01 0.36 -13.04
CA GLU A 68 -5.97 -0.62 -12.51
C GLU A 68 -5.45 -1.20 -11.20
N ALA A 69 -6.33 -1.42 -10.22
CA ALA A 69 -5.92 -1.91 -8.92
C ALA A 69 -6.94 -2.83 -8.26
N ALA A 70 -6.44 -3.69 -7.38
CA ALA A 70 -7.27 -4.54 -6.53
C ALA A 70 -6.66 -4.72 -5.14
N ARG A 71 -7.53 -4.98 -4.15
CA ARG A 71 -7.13 -5.33 -2.79
C ARG A 71 -7.07 -6.85 -2.63
N ALA A 72 -6.08 -7.32 -1.89
CA ALA A 72 -6.00 -8.64 -1.30
C ALA A 72 -6.00 -8.53 0.22
N ASP A 73 -6.93 -9.20 0.87
CA ASP A 73 -7.04 -9.38 2.32
C ASP A 73 -6.75 -10.83 2.76
N THR A 74 -6.36 -11.69 1.82
CA THR A 74 -5.92 -13.06 2.03
C THR A 74 -4.73 -13.40 1.13
N CYS A 75 -3.96 -14.41 1.52
CA CYS A 75 -2.83 -14.91 0.72
C CYS A 75 -3.31 -15.47 -0.63
N GLU A 76 -4.42 -16.20 -0.65
CA GLU A 76 -5.00 -16.79 -1.86
C GLU A 76 -5.46 -15.70 -2.84
N ARG A 77 -6.05 -14.62 -2.32
CA ARG A 77 -6.43 -13.48 -3.15
C ARG A 77 -5.21 -12.76 -3.70
N PHE A 78 -4.17 -12.59 -2.89
CA PHE A 78 -2.92 -11.98 -3.33
C PHE A 78 -2.26 -12.79 -4.45
N ASP A 79 -2.15 -14.10 -4.28
CA ASP A 79 -1.59 -15.03 -5.26
C ASP A 79 -2.34 -14.94 -6.60
N ALA A 80 -3.67 -15.04 -6.57
CA ALA A 80 -4.49 -14.91 -7.78
C ALA A 80 -4.35 -13.56 -8.49
N LEU A 81 -4.22 -12.46 -7.73
CA LEU A 81 -4.01 -11.12 -8.31
C LEU A 81 -2.61 -10.98 -8.90
N LEU A 82 -1.59 -11.53 -8.25
CA LEU A 82 -0.22 -11.50 -8.72
C LEU A 82 -0.07 -12.28 -10.03
N ASP A 83 -0.61 -13.50 -10.08
CA ASP A 83 -0.66 -14.31 -11.31
C ASP A 83 -1.37 -13.59 -12.44
N SER A 84 -2.56 -13.03 -12.17
CA SER A 84 -3.31 -12.26 -13.16
C SER A 84 -2.54 -11.04 -13.64
N ALA A 85 -1.85 -10.31 -12.75
CA ALA A 85 -1.08 -9.12 -13.10
C ALA A 85 0.14 -9.47 -13.95
N LEU A 86 0.84 -10.56 -13.64
CA LEU A 86 2.01 -11.02 -14.39
C LEU A 86 1.66 -11.64 -15.75
N SER A 87 0.42 -12.10 -15.94
CA SER A 87 -0.05 -12.69 -17.21
C SER A 87 -0.41 -11.66 -18.29
N ARG A 88 -0.42 -10.37 -17.97
CA ARG A 88 -0.84 -9.28 -18.87
C ARG A 88 0.18 -8.14 -18.86
N THR A 89 0.21 -7.37 -19.93
CA THR A 89 1.06 -6.18 -20.02
C THR A 89 0.34 -4.95 -19.51
N GLY A 90 1.07 -4.11 -18.78
CA GLY A 90 0.62 -2.79 -18.35
C GLY A 90 0.61 -2.64 -16.83
N PRO A 91 0.40 -1.42 -16.33
CA PRO A 91 0.56 -1.16 -14.92
C PRO A 91 -0.61 -1.71 -14.11
N PHE A 92 -0.30 -2.32 -12.98
CA PHE A 92 -1.29 -2.81 -12.04
C PHE A 92 -0.84 -2.57 -10.61
N LEU A 93 -1.78 -2.25 -9.72
CA LEU A 93 -1.51 -2.11 -8.29
C LEU A 93 -2.25 -3.15 -7.46
N ILE A 94 -1.53 -3.80 -6.55
CA ILE A 94 -2.10 -4.67 -5.53
C ILE A 94 -1.96 -3.98 -4.17
N GLU A 95 -3.08 -3.72 -3.50
CA GLU A 95 -3.08 -3.42 -2.06
C GLU A 95 -3.13 -4.73 -1.28
N ALA A 96 -2.02 -5.15 -0.69
CA ALA A 96 -1.97 -6.27 0.25
C ALA A 96 -2.28 -5.73 1.66
N LEU A 97 -3.48 -5.98 2.15
CA LEU A 97 -3.89 -5.60 3.51
C LEU A 97 -3.31 -6.63 4.50
N ILE A 98 -2.51 -6.15 5.45
CA ILE A 98 -1.76 -6.99 6.42
C ILE A 98 -1.94 -6.52 7.85
#